data_AF-A0A2I0QEW7-F1
#
_entry.id   AF-A0A2I0QEW7-F1
#
_cell.length_a   1.000
_cell.length_b   1.000
_cell.length_c   1.000
_cell.angle_alpha   90.00
_cell.angle_beta   90.00
_cell.angle_gamma   90.00
#
_symmetry.space_group_name_H-M   'P 1'
#
loop_
_entity.id
_entity.type
_entity.pdbx_description
1 polymer ?
#
loop_
_entity_poly.entity_id
_entity_poly.type
_entity_poly.pdbx_seq_one_letter_code
_entity_poly.pdbx_strand_id
1 'polypeptide(L)'
;SKIKKPIIFVRKGRLKDRPVEPLMDALSKLGVLYEISKDRTDDSELVTIYQGITGGKTEIPGNISSQFITGLLFACSRAENDTEINLTTEIESKSYVEVTLDVLNDFGIKIKVSEDMRKFKISGNLSYKNREYMVEGDYSSAAFLLAAGMFC
;
A
#
# COMPACT_ATOMS: atom_id res chain seq x y z
N SER A 1 -0.14 7.90 -13.02
CA SER A 1 -1.29 7.70 -13.91
C SER A 1 -2.41 8.56 -13.39
N LYS A 2 -3.05 9.38 -14.23
CA LYS A 2 -4.16 10.23 -13.78
C LYS A 2 -5.41 9.36 -13.56
N ILE A 3 -5.93 9.34 -12.33
CA ILE A 3 -7.16 8.62 -12.04
C ILE A 3 -8.31 9.35 -12.73
N LYS A 4 -9.14 8.63 -13.51
CA LYS A 4 -10.23 9.24 -14.30
C LYS A 4 -11.35 9.83 -13.42
N LYS A 5 -11.51 9.33 -12.20
CA LYS A 5 -12.44 9.82 -11.18
C LYS A 5 -11.79 9.70 -9.80
N PRO A 6 -11.93 10.67 -8.90
CA PRO A 6 -11.39 10.55 -7.55
C PRO A 6 -11.95 9.31 -6.84
N ILE A 7 -11.08 8.61 -6.12
CA ILE A 7 -11.48 7.48 -5.25
C ILE A 7 -11.70 8.04 -3.85
N ILE A 8 -12.84 7.74 -3.24
CA ILE A 8 -13.21 8.26 -1.92
C ILE A 8 -13.32 7.09 -0.94
N PHE A 9 -12.50 7.12 0.11
CA PHE A 9 -12.61 6.21 1.24
C PHE A 9 -13.35 6.89 2.37
N VAL A 10 -14.41 6.25 2.88
CA VAL A 10 -15.21 6.76 3.99
C VAL A 10 -14.79 6.03 5.27
N ARG A 11 -14.21 6.76 6.23
CA ARG A 11 -13.78 6.25 7.53
C ARG A 11 -14.83 6.59 8.58
N LYS A 12 -15.42 5.56 9.20
CA LYS A 12 -16.45 5.69 10.26
C LYS A 12 -16.03 5.02 11.56
N GLY A 13 -16.57 5.51 12.68
CA GLY A 13 -16.33 4.94 14.02
C GLY A 13 -14.84 4.89 14.38
N ARG A 14 -14.41 3.77 15.00
CA ARG A 14 -13.02 3.55 15.46
C ARG A 14 -11.97 3.56 14.35
N LEU A 15 -12.36 3.53 13.08
CA LEU A 15 -11.40 3.66 11.98
C LEU A 15 -10.75 5.04 11.95
N LYS A 16 -11.41 6.08 12.48
CA LYS A 16 -10.87 7.44 12.58
C LYS A 16 -9.72 7.54 13.60
N ASP A 17 -9.73 6.70 14.62
CA ASP A 17 -8.73 6.70 15.69
C ASP A 17 -7.45 5.95 15.30
N ARG A 18 -7.45 5.24 14.15
CA ARG A 18 -6.26 4.57 13.65
C ARG A 18 -5.34 5.60 12.96
N PRO A 19 -4.08 5.73 13.38
CA PRO A 19 -3.15 6.67 12.76
C PRO A 19 -2.84 6.19 11.34
N VAL A 20 -3.30 6.93 10.34
CA VAL A 20 -3.01 6.69 8.92
C VAL A 20 -2.00 7.67 8.37
N GLU A 21 -1.67 8.71 9.14
CA GLU A 21 -0.77 9.79 8.76
C GLU A 21 0.58 9.26 8.26
N PRO A 22 1.24 8.28 8.92
CA PRO A 22 2.51 7.76 8.40
C PRO A 22 2.39 7.12 7.01
N LEU A 23 1.26 6.45 6.73
CA LEU A 23 0.99 5.86 5.42
C LEU A 23 0.69 6.95 4.39
N MET A 24 -0.13 7.94 4.75
CA MET A 24 -0.53 9.03 3.85
C MET A 24 0.66 9.92 3.49
N ASP A 25 1.54 10.23 4.45
CA ASP A 25 2.80 10.94 4.22
C ASP A 25 3.71 10.15 3.27
N ALA A 26 3.80 8.82 3.48
CA ALA A 26 4.59 7.97 2.62
C ALA A 26 4.06 7.93 1.19
N LEU A 27 2.74 7.85 1.00
CA LEU A 27 2.06 7.86 -0.31
C LEU A 27 2.22 9.22 -1.00
N SER A 28 2.12 10.33 -0.25
CA SER A 28 2.34 11.70 -0.77
C SER A 28 3.71 11.83 -1.43
N LYS A 29 4.76 11.33 -0.76
CA LYS A 29 6.14 11.33 -1.30
C LYS A 29 6.29 10.49 -2.57
N LEU A 30 5.40 9.54 -2.81
CA LEU A 30 5.35 8.73 -4.03
C LEU A 30 4.44 9.33 -5.12
N GLY A 31 3.99 10.57 -4.93
CA GLY A 31 3.20 11.33 -5.90
C GLY A 31 1.70 11.09 -5.83
N VAL A 32 1.20 10.48 -4.75
CA VAL A 32 -0.25 10.38 -4.51
C VAL A 32 -0.78 11.73 -4.07
N LEU A 33 -1.72 12.29 -4.83
CA LEU A 33 -2.45 13.49 -4.45
C LEU A 33 -3.72 13.08 -3.72
N TYR A 34 -3.89 13.51 -2.48
CA TYR A 34 -5.07 13.22 -1.67
C TYR A 34 -5.52 14.42 -0.86
N GLU A 35 -6.75 14.34 -0.35
CA GLU A 35 -7.33 15.27 0.61
C GLU A 35 -8.05 14.49 1.70
N ILE A 36 -8.00 15.00 2.92
CA ILE A 36 -8.78 14.48 4.05
C ILE A 36 -9.78 15.56 4.46
N SER A 37 -11.07 15.22 4.46
CA SER A 37 -12.14 16.11 4.87
C SER A 37 -13.08 15.41 5.84
N LYS A 38 -13.79 16.18 6.68
CA LYS A 38 -14.80 15.63 7.60
C LYS A 38 -16.19 15.83 7.01
N ASP A 39 -16.97 14.77 6.96
CA ASP A 39 -18.40 14.87 6.71
C ASP A 39 -19.11 15.30 8.01
N ARG A 40 -19.74 16.47 7.95
CA ARG A 40 -20.44 17.05 9.11
C ARG A 40 -21.79 16.41 9.37
N THR A 41 -22.30 15.59 8.45
CA THR A 41 -23.64 15.00 8.56
C THR A 41 -23.65 13.71 9.39
N ASP A 42 -22.58 12.91 9.33
CA ASP A 42 -22.50 11.61 10.01
C ASP A 42 -21.19 11.38 10.77
N ASP A 43 -20.40 12.44 10.98
CA ASP A 43 -19.09 12.39 11.66
C ASP A 43 -18.13 11.39 10.97
N SER A 44 -18.25 11.19 9.65
CA SER A 44 -17.28 10.40 8.90
C SER A 44 -16.10 11.25 8.43
N GLU A 45 -14.96 10.60 8.17
CA GLU A 45 -13.82 11.23 7.53
C GLU A 45 -13.65 10.66 6.13
N LEU A 46 -13.52 11.54 5.14
CA LEU A 46 -13.36 11.20 3.74
C LEU A 46 -11.89 11.38 3.36
N VAL A 47 -11.28 10.30 2.86
CA VAL A 47 -9.97 10.36 2.21
C VAL A 47 -10.20 10.26 0.71
N THR A 48 -10.01 11.38 0.01
CA THR A 48 -10.19 11.47 -1.44
C THR A 48 -8.83 11.39 -2.12
N ILE A 49 -8.66 10.45 -3.05
CA ILE A 49 -7.43 10.28 -3.85
C ILE A 49 -7.70 10.74 -5.28
N TYR A 50 -6.92 11.72 -5.73
CA TYR A 50 -7.04 12.34 -7.05
C TYR A 50 -6.04 11.78 -8.07
N GLN A 51 -4.88 11.33 -7.59
CA GLN A 51 -3.80 10.82 -8.42
C GLN A 51 -3.18 9.58 -7.78
N GLY A 52 -2.93 8.57 -8.62
CA GLY A 52 -2.31 7.33 -8.20
C GLY A 52 -0.81 7.49 -7.97
N ILE A 53 -0.17 6.38 -7.65
CA ILE A 53 1.26 6.36 -7.34
C ILE A 53 2.13 6.59 -8.58
N THR A 54 3.05 7.55 -8.49
CA THR A 54 3.98 7.90 -9.56
C THR A 54 5.29 7.11 -9.41
N GLY A 55 5.70 6.83 -8.17
CA GLY A 55 6.96 6.17 -7.82
C GLY A 55 7.93 7.13 -7.15
N GLY A 56 9.21 6.77 -7.06
CA GLY A 56 10.23 7.57 -6.37
C GLY A 56 10.66 6.95 -5.04
N LYS A 57 10.89 7.77 -4.03
CA LYS A 57 11.43 7.31 -2.74
C LYS A 57 10.53 7.71 -1.59
N THR A 58 10.34 6.79 -0.65
CA THR A 58 9.62 7.07 0.58
C THR A 58 10.23 6.37 1.77
N GLU A 59 9.80 6.80 2.95
CA GLU A 59 10.24 6.26 4.24
C GLU A 59 9.04 6.06 5.16
N ILE A 60 9.03 4.97 5.90
CA ILE A 60 7.97 4.64 6.86
C ILE A 60 8.54 3.82 8.04
N PRO A 61 8.08 3.99 9.28
CA PRO A 61 8.50 3.12 10.37
C PRO A 61 8.09 1.65 10.14
N GLY A 62 8.99 0.72 10.46
CA GLY A 62 8.76 -0.73 10.33
C GLY A 62 7.88 -1.33 11.43
N ASN A 63 7.69 -0.60 12.54
CA ASN A 63 7.04 -1.07 13.77
C ASN A 63 5.63 -0.48 14.01
N ILE A 64 5.00 0.11 12.98
CA ILE A 64 3.65 0.70 13.13
C ILE A 64 2.53 -0.31 12.84
N SER A 65 2.62 -1.01 11.71
CA SER A 65 1.62 -1.97 11.24
C SER A 65 2.13 -2.66 9.98
N SER A 66 2.11 -3.99 9.94
CA SER A 66 2.39 -4.74 8.72
C SER A 66 1.45 -4.35 7.57
N GLN A 67 0.20 -4.00 7.87
CA GLN A 67 -0.80 -3.64 6.86
C GLN A 67 -0.39 -2.41 6.04
N PHE A 68 0.38 -1.49 6.63
CA PHE A 68 0.86 -0.31 5.90
C PHE A 68 2.02 -0.66 4.98
N ILE A 69 2.95 -1.50 5.45
CA ILE A 69 4.08 -1.97 4.66
C ILE A 69 3.56 -2.82 3.50
N THR A 70 2.69 -3.81 3.76
CA THR A 70 2.14 -4.69 2.72
C THR A 70 1.28 -3.90 1.73
N GLY A 71 0.44 -2.99 2.22
CA GLY A 71 -0.34 -2.08 1.39
C GLY A 71 0.52 -1.23 0.45
N LEU A 72 1.65 -0.69 0.95
CA LEU A 72 2.61 0.03 0.12
C LEU A 72 3.24 -0.88 -0.94
N LEU A 73 3.63 -2.11 -0.61
CA LEU A 73 4.22 -3.03 -1.59
C LEU A 73 3.24 -3.33 -2.74
N PHE A 74 1.96 -3.56 -2.43
CA PHE A 74 0.93 -3.71 -3.45
C PHE A 74 0.72 -2.44 -4.25
N ALA A 75 0.59 -1.28 -3.61
CA ALA A 75 0.40 -0.02 -4.33
C ALA A 75 1.58 0.28 -5.28
N CYS A 76 2.81 0.12 -4.80
CA CYS A 76 4.04 0.44 -5.54
C CYS A 76 4.29 -0.51 -6.72
N SER A 77 3.76 -1.74 -6.70
CA SER A 77 3.82 -2.65 -7.85
C SER A 77 3.13 -2.11 -9.12
N ARG A 78 2.30 -1.07 -8.96
CA ARG A 78 1.57 -0.39 -10.03
C ARG A 78 2.12 1.00 -10.34
N ALA A 79 3.23 1.39 -9.71
CA ALA A 79 3.84 2.69 -9.94
C ALA A 79 4.36 2.81 -11.38
N GLU A 80 4.29 4.03 -11.92
CA GLU A 80 4.83 4.34 -13.25
C GLU A 80 6.35 4.26 -13.27
N ASN A 81 6.99 4.71 -12.19
CA ASN A 81 8.44 4.74 -12.05
C ASN A 81 8.91 3.79 -10.95
N ASP A 82 10.20 3.48 -11.00
CA ASP A 82 10.86 2.71 -9.95
C ASP A 82 10.61 3.35 -8.57
N THR A 83 10.35 2.48 -7.60
CA THR A 83 10.00 2.87 -6.24
C THR A 83 10.97 2.26 -5.23
N GLU A 84 11.45 3.07 -4.30
CA GLU A 84 12.26 2.65 -3.15
C GLU A 84 11.51 2.99 -1.84
N ILE A 85 11.23 1.97 -1.05
CA ILE A 85 10.65 2.11 0.29
C ILE A 85 11.75 1.79 1.30
N ASN A 86 12.05 2.72 2.19
CA ASN A 86 13.01 2.53 3.27
C ASN A 86 12.30 2.50 4.63
N LEU A 87 12.63 1.51 5.46
CA LEU A 87 12.10 1.40 6.80
C LEU A 87 13.02 2.06 7.82
N THR A 88 12.47 3.01 8.57
CA THR A 88 13.26 3.79 9.55
C THR A 88 13.54 3.02 10.83
N THR A 89 12.75 1.97 11.10
CA THR A 89 12.90 1.04 12.24
C THR A 89 12.83 -0.41 11.74
N GLU A 90 13.13 -1.37 12.62
CA GLU A 90 12.99 -2.80 12.32
C GLU A 90 11.51 -3.18 12.12
N ILE A 91 11.27 -4.18 11.27
CA ILE A 91 9.94 -4.74 11.06
C ILE A 91 9.56 -5.59 12.27
N GLU A 92 8.43 -5.27 12.92
CA GLU A 92 7.86 -6.12 13.98
C GLU A 92 7.18 -7.38 13.41
N SER A 93 6.56 -7.27 12.23
CA SER A 93 5.68 -8.29 11.65
C SER A 93 6.22 -8.88 10.34
N LYS A 94 7.41 -9.50 10.40
CA LYS A 94 8.16 -9.97 9.21
C LYS A 94 7.40 -11.00 8.38
N SER A 95 6.75 -11.97 9.02
CA SER A 95 6.01 -13.05 8.34
C SER A 95 4.93 -12.54 7.38
N TYR A 96 4.21 -11.47 7.75
CA TYR A 96 3.20 -10.87 6.87
C TYR A 96 3.81 -10.20 5.63
N VAL A 97 4.99 -9.61 5.77
CA VAL A 97 5.72 -9.01 4.66
C VAL A 97 6.27 -10.10 3.75
N GLU A 98 6.81 -11.19 4.29
CA GLU A 98 7.28 -12.36 3.52
C GLU A 98 6.15 -12.97 2.69
N VAL A 99 5.00 -13.27 3.31
CA VAL A 99 3.81 -13.76 2.59
C VAL A 99 3.39 -12.80 1.48
N THR A 100 3.48 -11.50 1.72
CA THR A 100 3.15 -10.49 0.69
C THR A 100 4.14 -10.50 -0.48
N LEU A 101 5.43 -10.66 -0.20
CA LEU A 101 6.47 -10.77 -1.22
C LEU A 101 6.29 -12.04 -2.05
N ASP A 102 5.93 -13.16 -1.41
CA ASP A 102 5.65 -14.42 -2.09
C ASP A 102 4.44 -14.31 -3.02
N VAL A 103 3.34 -13.73 -2.54
CA VAL A 103 2.16 -13.45 -3.35
C VAL A 103 2.53 -12.55 -4.53
N LEU A 104 3.22 -11.43 -4.31
CA LEU A 104 3.63 -10.54 -5.40
C LEU A 104 4.51 -11.25 -6.44
N ASN A 105 5.47 -12.06 -5.98
CA ASN A 105 6.33 -12.86 -6.84
C ASN A 105 5.52 -13.89 -7.66
N ASP A 106 4.52 -14.53 -7.04
CA ASP A 106 3.63 -15.49 -7.70
C ASP A 106 2.80 -14.84 -8.82
N PHE A 107 2.48 -13.55 -8.69
CA PHE A 107 1.83 -12.74 -9.72
C PHE A 107 2.82 -12.03 -10.66
N GLY A 108 4.11 -12.38 -10.60
CA GLY A 108 5.15 -11.91 -11.51
C GLY A 108 5.81 -10.58 -11.12
N ILE A 109 5.49 -10.03 -9.94
CA ILE A 109 6.07 -8.80 -9.39
C ILE A 109 7.25 -9.17 -8.50
N LYS A 110 8.48 -9.07 -9.02
CA LYS A 110 9.69 -9.31 -8.24
C LYS A 110 10.17 -8.03 -7.55
N ILE A 111 10.18 -8.05 -6.23
CA ILE A 111 10.69 -6.94 -5.40
C ILE A 111 12.09 -7.30 -4.90
N LYS A 112 13.05 -6.39 -5.05
CA LYS A 112 14.40 -6.57 -4.48
C LYS A 112 14.38 -6.07 -3.04
N VAL A 113 14.83 -6.92 -2.11
CA VAL A 113 14.82 -6.64 -0.67
C VAL A 113 16.26 -6.69 -0.15
N SER A 114 16.64 -5.76 0.74
CA SER A 114 17.92 -5.82 1.44
C SER A 114 17.95 -6.95 2.48
N GLU A 115 19.15 -7.40 2.87
CA GLU A 115 19.34 -8.51 3.83
C GLU A 115 18.69 -8.24 5.20
N ASP A 116 18.68 -6.98 5.63
CA ASP A 116 18.04 -6.54 6.88
C ASP A 116 16.51 -6.31 6.75
N MET A 117 15.93 -6.54 5.57
CA MET A 117 14.55 -6.25 5.21
C MET A 117 14.11 -4.79 5.45
N ARG A 118 15.06 -3.85 5.42
CA ARG A 118 14.76 -2.42 5.60
C ARG A 118 14.61 -1.64 4.30
N LYS A 119 14.96 -2.22 3.15
CA LYS A 119 14.88 -1.53 1.85
C LYS A 119 14.20 -2.42 0.83
N PHE A 120 13.17 -1.89 0.19
CA PHE A 120 12.42 -2.55 -0.87
C PHE A 120 12.54 -1.73 -2.14
N LYS A 121 12.96 -2.37 -3.24
CA LYS A 121 13.01 -1.74 -4.56
C LYS A 121 12.06 -2.46 -5.51
N ILE A 122 11.11 -1.70 -6.03
CA ILE A 122 10.07 -2.15 -6.94
C ILE A 122 10.32 -1.45 -8.29
N SER A 123 10.36 -2.21 -9.39
CA SER A 123 10.44 -1.62 -10.72
C SER A 123 9.11 -0.98 -11.13
N GLY A 124 9.17 0.12 -11.88
CA GLY A 124 7.99 0.77 -12.45
C GLY A 124 7.42 0.01 -13.63
N ASN A 125 6.19 0.38 -14.03
CA ASN A 125 5.48 -0.15 -15.21
C ASN A 125 5.36 -1.68 -15.26
N LEU A 126 5.36 -2.34 -14.09
CA LEU A 126 5.15 -3.77 -14.02
C LEU A 126 3.70 -4.11 -14.37
N SER A 127 3.52 -5.29 -14.96
CA SER A 127 2.22 -5.89 -15.23
C SER A 127 2.05 -7.17 -14.43
N TYR A 128 0.92 -7.30 -13.75
CA TYR A 128 0.53 -8.53 -13.07
C TYR A 128 0.27 -9.62 -14.11
N LYS A 129 0.79 -10.82 -13.85
CA LYS A 129 0.45 -12.00 -14.63
C LYS A 129 -0.83 -12.62 -14.07
N ASN A 130 -1.78 -12.93 -14.96
CA ASN A 130 -2.98 -13.66 -14.57
C ASN A 130 -2.57 -15.07 -14.10
N ARG A 131 -2.99 -15.44 -12.91
CA ARG A 131 -2.74 -16.77 -12.33
C ARG A 131 -3.94 -17.18 -11.48
N GLU A 132 -4.31 -18.45 -11.55
CA GLU A 132 -5.23 -19.04 -10.59
C GLU A 132 -4.47 -19.26 -9.28
N TYR A 133 -4.96 -18.64 -8.20
CA TYR A 133 -4.35 -18.71 -6.88
C TYR A 133 -5.40 -19.24 -5.89
N MET A 134 -5.11 -20.37 -5.27
CA MET A 134 -5.95 -20.93 -4.22
C MET A 134 -5.63 -20.20 -2.92
N VAL A 135 -6.57 -19.40 -2.43
CA VAL A 135 -6.43 -18.71 -1.14
C VAL A 135 -6.65 -19.75 -0.03
N GLU A 136 -5.59 -20.15 0.67
CA GLU A 136 -5.72 -21.03 1.83
C GLU A 136 -6.51 -20.34 2.95
N GLY A 137 -7.38 -21.10 3.59
CA GLY A 137 -8.42 -20.60 4.47
C GLY A 137 -7.90 -20.09 5.81
N ASP A 138 -7.46 -18.83 5.85
CA ASP A 138 -7.65 -17.99 7.03
C ASP A 138 -7.75 -16.50 6.62
N TYR A 139 -8.98 -16.00 6.61
CA TYR A 139 -9.36 -14.71 6.03
C TYR A 139 -9.22 -13.58 7.07
N SER A 140 -8.08 -12.91 7.03
CA SER A 140 -7.94 -11.48 7.38
C SER A 140 -7.02 -10.76 6.41
N SER A 141 -6.07 -11.48 5.80
CA SER A 141 -5.07 -10.95 4.85
C SER A 141 -5.62 -10.72 3.44
N ALA A 142 -6.55 -11.56 2.97
CA ALA A 142 -7.07 -11.51 1.60
C ALA A 142 -7.90 -10.25 1.28
N ALA A 143 -8.54 -9.66 2.29
CA ALA A 143 -9.28 -8.39 2.13
C ALA A 143 -8.34 -7.21 1.81
N PHE A 144 -7.11 -7.22 2.35
CA PHE A 144 -6.09 -6.22 2.02
C PHE A 144 -5.56 -6.37 0.58
N LEU A 145 -5.37 -7.63 0.13
CA LEU A 145 -4.97 -7.93 -1.26
C LEU A 145 -5.99 -7.36 -2.26
N LEU A 146 -7.28 -7.52 -1.98
CA LEU A 146 -8.36 -7.04 -2.83
C LEU A 146 -8.48 -5.51 -2.82
N ALA A 147 -8.36 -4.86 -1.66
CA ALA A 147 -8.42 -3.41 -1.56
C ALA A 147 -7.25 -2.72 -2.28
N ALA A 148 -6.05 -3.29 -2.22
CA ALA A 148 -4.87 -2.73 -2.89
C ALA A 148 -4.89 -2.94 -4.42
N GLY A 149 -5.61 -3.95 -4.93
CA GLY A 149 -5.84 -4.16 -6.36
C GLY A 149 -6.78 -3.14 -7.00
N MET A 150 -7.54 -2.36 -6.23
CA MET A 150 -8.49 -1.37 -6.76
C MET A 150 -7.85 -0.04 -7.21
N PHE A 151 -6.53 0.14 -7.08
CA PHE A 151 -5.85 1.38 -7.50
C PHE A 151 -5.52 1.45 -9.02
N CYS A 152 -6.37 0.85 -9.88
CA CYS A 152 -6.24 0.85 -11.34
C CYS A 152 -7.41 1.56 -12.02
#